data_AF-A0A3C0VY77-F1
#
_entry.id   AF-A0A3C0VY77-F1
#
_cell.length_a   1.000
_cell.length_b   1.000
_cell.length_c   1.000
_cell.angle_alpha   90.00
_cell.angle_beta   90.00
_cell.angle_gamma   90.00
#
_symmetry.space_group_name_H-M   'P 1'
#
loop_
_entity.id
_entity.type
_entity.pdbx_description
1 polymer ?
#
loop_
_entity_poly.entity_id
_entity_poly.type
_entity_poly.pdbx_seq_one_letter_code
_entity_poly.pdbx_strand_id
1 'polypeptide(L)'
;ILSISTFEHIGFDDEADGDSGEKIRRAITACQALLADAGRLVLTVPLGYNPALDALIADDQLQSDRAFFIRRTGRLQWEPATAEVALDCRYGSPFPYANAVMVAEFGRAAA
;
A
#
# COMPACT_ATOMS: atom_id res chain seq x y z
N ILE A 1 -13.63 -0.98 -5.99
CA ILE A 1 -12.43 -1.60 -6.60
C ILE A 1 -11.63 -2.25 -5.49
N LEU A 2 -11.19 -3.50 -5.67
CA LEU A 2 -10.30 -4.20 -4.73
C LEU A 2 -9.03 -4.57 -5.47
N SER A 3 -7.87 -4.17 -4.94
CA SER A 3 -6.56 -4.60 -5.43
C SER A 3 -5.80 -5.26 -4.29
N ILE A 4 -5.21 -6.42 -4.58
CA ILE A 4 -4.46 -7.22 -3.63
C ILE A 4 -3.06 -7.41 -4.20
N SER A 5 -2.07 -6.79 -3.54
CA SER A 5 -0.65 -6.96 -3.87
C SER A 5 -0.32 -6.67 -5.33
N THR A 6 -0.71 -5.48 -5.80
CA THR A 6 -0.36 -5.01 -7.15
C THR A 6 0.20 -3.59 -7.19
N PHE A 7 -0.14 -2.71 -6.25
CA PHE A 7 0.26 -1.30 -6.29
C PHE A 7 1.74 -1.11 -5.91
N GLU A 8 2.29 -1.99 -5.08
CA GLU A 8 3.70 -2.02 -4.73
C GLU A 8 4.62 -2.19 -5.94
N HIS A 9 4.13 -2.83 -7.02
CA HIS A 9 4.92 -3.09 -8.23
C HIS A 9 4.93 -1.90 -9.21
N ILE A 10 3.98 -0.97 -9.09
CA ILE A 10 3.79 0.13 -10.05
C ILE A 10 5.04 1.00 -10.14
N GLY A 11 5.67 1.00 -11.32
CA GLY A 11 6.86 1.79 -11.60
C GLY A 11 8.11 1.35 -10.86
N PHE A 12 8.07 0.22 -10.14
CA PHE A 12 9.22 -0.35 -9.43
C PHE A 12 9.78 -1.57 -10.16
N ASP A 13 8.92 -2.46 -10.66
CA ASP A 13 9.35 -3.70 -11.32
C ASP A 13 9.68 -3.50 -12.80
N ASP A 14 9.03 -2.54 -13.45
CA ASP A 14 8.99 -2.47 -14.92
C ASP A 14 10.12 -1.60 -15.53
N GLU A 15 11.16 -1.25 -14.76
CA GLU A 15 12.27 -0.35 -15.13
C GLU A 15 11.83 0.99 -15.75
N ALA A 16 10.57 1.36 -15.58
CA ALA A 16 10.02 2.56 -16.20
C ALA A 16 10.61 3.81 -15.54
N ASP A 17 11.19 4.70 -16.34
CA ASP A 17 11.77 5.96 -15.88
C ASP A 17 10.82 6.77 -14.98
N GLY A 18 11.38 7.44 -13.97
CA GLY A 18 10.66 8.35 -13.07
C GLY A 18 10.31 7.75 -11.70
N ASP A 19 9.76 8.60 -10.82
CA ASP A 19 9.43 8.24 -9.44
C ASP A 19 8.22 7.29 -9.36
N SER A 20 8.41 6.09 -8.80
CA SER A 20 7.35 5.11 -8.57
C SER A 20 6.29 5.63 -7.60
N GLY A 21 6.64 6.48 -6.65
CA GLY A 21 5.71 7.10 -5.71
C GLY A 21 4.67 7.99 -6.42
N GLU A 22 5.11 8.87 -7.33
CA GLU A 22 4.23 9.66 -8.18
C GLU A 22 3.29 8.77 -9.02
N LYS A 23 3.82 7.70 -9.63
CA LYS A 23 3.02 6.78 -10.45
C LYS A 23 1.94 6.08 -9.61
N ILE A 24 2.28 5.66 -8.40
CA ILE A 24 1.32 5.07 -7.45
C ILE A 24 0.22 6.06 -7.11
N ARG A 25 0.56 7.30 -6.73
CA ARG A 25 -0.44 8.34 -6.42
C ARG A 25 -1.37 8.59 -7.61
N ARG A 26 -0.83 8.69 -8.82
CA ARG A 26 -1.64 8.82 -10.05
C ARG A 26 -2.56 7.63 -10.29
N ALA A 27 -2.08 6.41 -10.04
CA ALA A 27 -2.91 5.20 -10.15
C ALA A 27 -4.06 5.21 -9.14
N ILE A 28 -3.82 5.63 -7.90
CA ILE A 28 -4.86 5.78 -6.88
C ILE A 28 -5.91 6.79 -7.34
N THR A 29 -5.49 7.99 -7.78
CA THR A 29 -6.41 9.02 -8.29
C THR A 29 -7.23 8.53 -9.48
N ALA A 30 -6.62 7.81 -10.42
CA ALA A 30 -7.32 7.22 -11.55
C ALA A 30 -8.37 6.20 -11.09
N CYS A 31 -8.05 5.34 -10.12
CA CYS A 31 -9.02 4.42 -9.53
C CYS A 31 -10.15 5.14 -8.79
N GLN A 32 -9.86 6.21 -8.04
CA GLN A 32 -10.89 7.01 -7.36
C GLN A 32 -11.86 7.66 -8.34
N ALA A 33 -11.37 8.13 -9.50
CA ALA A 33 -12.21 8.71 -10.56
C ALA A 33 -13.18 7.70 -11.20
N LEU A 34 -12.87 6.40 -11.13
CA LEU A 34 -13.72 5.32 -11.63
C LEU A 34 -14.79 4.87 -10.61
N LEU A 35 -14.74 5.36 -9.38
CA LEU A 35 -15.70 4.97 -8.35
C LEU A 35 -17.06 5.62 -8.60
N ALA A 36 -18.13 4.82 -8.52
CA ALA A 36 -19.49 5.33 -8.35
C ALA A 36 -19.63 6.08 -7.02
N ASP A 37 -20.75 6.76 -6.83
CA ASP A 37 -21.04 7.45 -5.57
C ASP A 37 -21.08 6.43 -4.42
N ALA A 38 -20.46 6.80 -3.29
CA ALA A 38 -20.17 5.91 -2.16
C ALA A 38 -19.33 4.65 -2.48
N GLY A 39 -18.81 4.53 -3.71
CA GLY A 39 -17.86 3.49 -4.08
C GLY A 39 -16.55 3.64 -3.31
N ARG A 40 -15.86 2.50 -3.11
CA ARG A 40 -14.58 2.45 -2.40
C ARG A 40 -13.51 1.78 -3.25
N LEU A 41 -12.29 2.29 -3.12
CA LEU A 41 -11.06 1.59 -3.49
C LEU A 41 -10.47 1.01 -2.21
N VAL A 42 -10.18 -0.27 -2.20
CA VAL A 42 -9.44 -0.94 -1.12
C VAL A 42 -8.17 -1.53 -1.71
N LEU A 43 -7.03 -1.15 -1.13
CA LEU A 43 -5.72 -1.65 -1.51
C LEU A 43 -5.16 -2.48 -0.37
N THR A 44 -4.57 -3.62 -0.67
CA THR A 44 -3.67 -4.31 0.27
C THR A 44 -2.29 -4.32 -0.34
N VAL A 45 -1.30 -3.74 0.34
CA VAL A 45 0.08 -3.64 -0.15
C VAL A 45 1.05 -4.21 0.88
N PRO A 46 2.00 -5.07 0.47
CA PRO A 46 3.09 -5.49 1.33
C PRO A 46 4.06 -4.33 1.54
N LEU A 47 4.56 -4.19 2.76
CA LEU A 47 5.55 -3.17 3.11
C LEU A 47 6.97 -3.71 2.96
N GLY A 48 7.93 -2.81 2.76
CA GLY A 48 9.35 -3.14 2.61
C GLY A 48 9.73 -3.61 1.20
N TYR A 49 8.80 -3.56 0.23
CA TYR A 49 9.04 -3.98 -1.15
C TYR A 49 9.46 -2.79 -2.03
N ASN A 50 8.63 -1.75 -2.08
CA ASN A 50 8.87 -0.55 -2.89
C ASN A 50 9.15 0.65 -1.96
N PRO A 51 10.41 1.13 -1.91
CA PRO A 51 10.80 2.19 -0.97
C PRO A 51 10.03 3.49 -1.14
N ALA A 52 9.60 3.84 -2.36
CA ALA A 52 8.85 5.06 -2.59
C ALA A 52 7.43 4.94 -2.03
N LEU A 53 6.80 3.76 -2.14
CA LEU A 53 5.52 3.49 -1.48
C LEU A 53 5.65 3.58 0.04
N ASP A 54 6.68 2.96 0.61
CA ASP A 54 6.93 3.00 2.06
C ASP A 54 7.14 4.43 2.55
N ALA A 55 7.87 5.27 1.79
CA ALA A 55 8.05 6.69 2.10
C ALA A 55 6.72 7.47 2.07
N LEU A 56 5.87 7.23 1.05
CA LEU A 56 4.55 7.85 1.00
C LEU A 56 3.67 7.46 2.19
N ILE A 57 3.81 6.25 2.71
CA ILE A 57 3.08 5.79 3.90
C ILE A 57 3.64 6.45 5.16
N ALA A 58 4.97 6.47 5.31
CA ALA A 58 5.66 7.07 6.45
C ALA A 58 5.32 8.57 6.61
N ASP A 59 5.24 9.28 5.48
CA ASP A 59 4.98 10.72 5.44
C ASP A 59 3.48 11.07 5.37
N ASP A 60 2.58 10.08 5.50
CA ASP A 60 1.12 10.24 5.37
C ASP A 60 0.67 10.85 4.01
N GLN A 61 1.44 10.60 2.94
CA GLN A 61 1.22 11.17 1.61
C GLN A 61 0.38 10.29 0.68
N LEU A 62 -0.03 9.09 1.11
CA LEU A 62 -1.02 8.29 0.38
C LEU A 62 -2.43 8.91 0.44
N GLN A 63 -2.75 9.66 1.48
CA GLN A 63 -4.06 10.33 1.66
C GLN A 63 -5.23 9.32 1.67
N SER A 64 -5.04 8.16 2.30
CA SER A 64 -6.12 7.18 2.50
C SER A 64 -7.11 7.68 3.55
N ASP A 65 -8.40 7.41 3.36
CA ASP A 65 -9.42 7.73 4.37
C ASP A 65 -9.24 6.89 5.64
N ARG A 66 -8.77 5.65 5.47
CA ARG A 66 -8.50 4.70 6.56
C ARG A 66 -7.32 3.82 6.19
N ALA A 67 -6.48 3.53 7.17
CA ALA A 67 -5.37 2.60 7.05
C ALA A 67 -5.37 1.62 8.24
N PHE A 68 -5.12 0.35 7.94
CA PHE A 68 -4.87 -0.70 8.92
C PHE A 68 -3.56 -1.37 8.59
N PHE A 69 -2.81 -1.74 9.62
CA PHE A 69 -1.53 -2.42 9.47
C PHE A 69 -1.56 -3.74 10.20
N ILE A 70 -1.03 -4.77 9.55
CA ILE A 70 -0.79 -6.07 10.17
C ILE A 70 0.66 -6.48 9.93
N ARG A 71 1.25 -7.15 10.93
CA ARG A 71 2.57 -7.75 10.81
C ARG A 71 2.51 -9.24 11.06
N ARG A 72 3.47 -9.95 10.49
CA ARG A 72 3.62 -11.39 10.63
C ARG A 72 4.47 -11.71 11.87
N THR A 73 3.97 -12.59 12.73
CA THR A 73 4.67 -13.08 13.94
C THR A 73 5.08 -14.55 13.84
N GLY A 74 4.61 -15.24 12.80
CA GLY A 74 4.93 -16.63 12.51
C GLY A 74 4.57 -16.96 11.06
N ARG A 75 4.84 -18.18 10.59
CA ARG A 75 4.64 -18.57 9.18
C ARG A 75 3.22 -18.28 8.66
N LEU A 76 2.20 -18.42 9.50
CA LEU A 76 0.78 -18.16 9.17
C LEU A 76 0.10 -17.26 10.21
N GLN A 77 0.87 -16.64 11.10
CA GLN A 77 0.36 -15.84 12.21
C GLN A 77 0.55 -14.36 11.92
N TRP A 78 -0.54 -13.61 12.07
CA TRP A 78 -0.59 -12.18 11.84
C TRP A 78 -1.27 -11.49 13.01
N GLU A 79 -0.82 -10.28 13.33
CA GLU A 79 -1.42 -9.44 14.36
C GLU A 79 -1.51 -7.98 13.88
N PRO A 80 -2.43 -7.18 14.45
CA PRO A 80 -2.46 -5.74 14.22
C PRO A 80 -1.14 -5.07 14.62
N ALA A 81 -0.73 -4.06 13.88
CA ALA A 81 0.46 -3.27 14.14
C ALA A 81 0.18 -1.77 13.97
N THR A 82 1.09 -0.93 14.46
CA THR A 82 1.12 0.49 14.07
C THR A 82 1.80 0.65 12.71
N ALA A 83 1.66 1.83 12.09
CA ALA A 83 2.37 2.14 10.86
C ALA A 83 3.89 2.04 11.06
N GLU A 84 4.44 2.57 12.17
CA GLU A 84 5.88 2.53 12.42
C GLU A 84 6.41 1.08 12.52
N VAL A 85 5.72 0.24 13.30
CA VAL A 85 6.11 -1.18 13.46
C VAL A 85 6.01 -1.94 12.13
N ALA A 86 5.00 -1.64 11.32
CA ALA A 86 4.78 -2.31 10.05
C ALA A 86 5.83 -1.90 9.01
N LEU A 87 6.22 -0.62 8.96
CA LEU A 87 7.25 -0.10 8.06
C LEU A 87 8.66 -0.59 8.44
N ASP A 88 8.91 -0.87 9.72
CA ASP A 88 10.16 -1.50 10.18
C ASP A 88 10.27 -2.99 9.79
N CYS A 89 9.19 -3.63 9.32
CA CYS A 89 9.23 -5.03 8.91
C CYS A 89 9.88 -5.19 7.54
N ARG A 90 10.97 -5.96 7.48
CA ARG A 90 11.67 -6.24 6.22
C ARG A 90 10.87 -7.16 5.31
N TYR A 91 10.75 -6.82 4.03
CA TYR A 91 10.22 -7.75 3.04
C TYR A 91 11.16 -8.96 2.85
N GLY A 92 10.60 -10.16 2.81
CA GLY A 92 11.33 -11.41 2.57
C GLY A 92 12.09 -11.99 3.77
N SER A 93 12.08 -11.34 4.94
CA SER A 93 12.73 -11.83 6.15
C SER A 93 12.04 -11.32 7.43
N PRO A 94 11.86 -12.15 8.48
CA PRO A 94 12.36 -13.52 8.64
C PRO A 94 11.53 -14.57 7.90
N PHE A 95 10.31 -14.22 7.46
CA PHE A 95 9.49 -15.09 6.64
C PHE A 95 9.54 -14.65 5.17
N PRO A 96 9.39 -15.58 4.21
CA PRO A 96 9.38 -15.22 2.80
C PRO A 96 8.19 -14.30 2.46
N TYR A 97 8.40 -13.42 1.47
CA TYR A 97 7.44 -12.42 0.99
C TYR A 97 7.07 -11.37 2.06
N ALA A 98 5.82 -10.92 2.08
CA ALA A 98 5.36 -9.89 3.00
C ALA A 98 5.48 -10.32 4.47
N ASN A 99 6.16 -9.49 5.27
CA ASN A 99 6.16 -9.59 6.73
C ASN A 99 5.30 -8.50 7.38
N ALA A 100 4.90 -7.48 6.62
CA ALA A 100 3.86 -6.54 6.99
C ALA A 100 3.02 -6.18 5.77
N VAL A 101 1.75 -5.84 6.01
CA VAL A 101 0.79 -5.43 4.99
C VAL A 101 0.01 -4.23 5.52
N MET A 102 -0.13 -3.22 4.68
CA MET A 102 -1.12 -2.15 4.86
C MET A 102 -2.40 -2.50 4.11
N VAL A 103 -3.54 -2.26 4.74
CA VAL A 103 -4.86 -2.22 4.10
C VAL A 103 -5.33 -0.77 4.11
N ALA A 104 -5.46 -0.17 2.94
CA ALA A 104 -5.86 1.22 2.76
C ALA A 104 -7.24 1.31 2.09
N GLU A 105 -8.10 2.18 2.61
CA GLU A 105 -9.39 2.50 2.01
C GLU A 105 -9.40 3.94 1.47
N PHE A 106 -9.98 4.13 0.28
CA PHE A 106 -10.19 5.43 -0.34
C PHE A 106 -11.62 5.53 -0.88
N GLY A 107 -12.24 6.67 -0.69
CA GLY A 107 -13.49 7.05 -1.33
C GLY A 107 -13.26 7.67 -2.70
N ARG A 108 -14.37 8.06 -3.34
CA ARG A 108 -14.34 8.88 -4.54
C ARG A 108 -13.66 10.21 -4.22
N ALA A 109 -12.73 10.64 -5.09
CA ALA A 109 -12.12 11.96 -4.96
C ALA A 109 -13.22 13.05 -5.03
N ALA A 110 -13.10 14.09 -4.21
CA ALA A 110 -13.98 15.26 -4.31
C ALA A 110 -13.80 15.91 -5.70
N ALA A 111 -14.91 16.31 -6.31
CA ALA A 111 -14.94 17.00 -7.60
C ALA A 111 -14.39 18.43 -7.49
#